data_AF-A0AAD6LJ58-F1
#
_entry.id   AF-A0AAD6LJ58-F1
#
_cell.length_a   1.000
_cell.length_b   1.000
_cell.length_c   1.000
_cell.angle_alpha   90.00
_cell.angle_beta   90.00
_cell.angle_gamma   90.00
#
_symmetry.space_group_name_H-M   'P 1'
#
loop_
_entity.id
_entity.type
_entity.pdbx_description
1 polymer ?
#
loop_
_entity_poly.entity_id
_entity_poly.type
_entity_poly.pdbx_seq_one_letter_code
_entity_poly.pdbx_strand_id
1 'polypeptide(L)'
;MLAEILKENNVNSEGIRFDPGARTAIAFVTLRSDGEREFMFYRNPSADMLLQEAELDLDLIRKSHANQPTFAAAKAAKDAGVVLSYDPNLRLPLWPSAESAREGILSIWDTADIIKGSTLISEEEISFLTKGEDPYDDAVVRKLCHPNHKLLLVTEGPEGCRSFNGRVKGLKVDAVDTTGAGDAFVAGILSQLAKDLSLLQNIPESRTDYEKL
;
A
#
# COMPACT_ATOMS: atom_id res chain seq x y z
N MET A 1 3.14 -23.81 -7.33
CA MET A 1 1.92 -22.97 -7.45
C MET A 1 2.23 -21.47 -7.46
N LEU A 2 2.46 -20.77 -6.33
CA LEU A 2 2.58 -19.29 -6.36
C LEU A 2 3.72 -18.77 -7.26
N ALA A 3 4.92 -19.35 -7.15
CA ALA A 3 6.05 -18.97 -7.99
C ALA A 3 5.82 -19.30 -9.49
N GLU A 4 5.01 -20.31 -9.79
CA GLU A 4 4.65 -20.67 -11.17
C GLU A 4 3.64 -19.66 -11.73
N ILE A 5 2.60 -19.30 -10.96
CA ILE A 5 1.62 -18.27 -11.35
C ILE A 5 2.32 -16.94 -11.66
N LEU A 6 3.29 -16.53 -10.84
CA LEU A 6 4.08 -15.32 -11.10
C LEU A 6 4.85 -15.42 -12.43
N LYS A 7 5.49 -16.55 -12.70
CA LYS A 7 6.20 -16.79 -13.98
C LYS A 7 5.26 -16.81 -15.18
N GLU A 8 4.11 -17.47 -15.07
CA GLU A 8 3.07 -17.52 -16.11
C GLU A 8 2.54 -16.12 -16.45
N ASN A 9 2.51 -15.22 -15.48
CA ASN A 9 2.13 -13.81 -15.66
C ASN A 9 3.31 -12.87 -15.96
N ASN A 10 4.49 -13.42 -16.32
CA ASN A 10 5.70 -12.68 -16.69
C ASN A 10 6.26 -11.76 -15.58
N VAL A 11 6.04 -12.10 -14.32
CA VAL A 11 6.64 -11.41 -13.17
C VAL A 11 8.05 -11.97 -12.95
N ASN A 12 9.05 -11.09 -12.79
CA ASN A 12 10.39 -11.51 -12.39
C ASN A 12 10.32 -12.17 -10.99
N SER A 13 10.75 -13.42 -10.91
CA SER A 13 10.69 -14.27 -9.71
C SER A 13 12.06 -14.60 -9.11
N GLU A 14 13.14 -13.96 -9.56
CA GLU A 14 14.51 -14.16 -9.07
C GLU A 14 14.66 -13.85 -7.57
N GLY A 15 13.85 -12.91 -7.06
CA GLY A 15 13.79 -12.55 -5.65
C GLY A 15 13.02 -13.54 -4.75
N ILE A 16 12.35 -14.55 -5.30
CA ILE A 16 11.57 -15.50 -4.49
C ILE A 16 12.52 -16.39 -3.68
N ARG A 17 12.17 -16.60 -2.41
CA ARG A 17 12.84 -17.52 -1.49
C ARG A 17 11.87 -18.58 -1.01
N PHE A 18 12.40 -19.77 -0.71
CA PHE A 18 11.63 -20.91 -0.21
C PHE A 18 12.16 -21.29 1.15
N ASP A 19 11.32 -21.13 2.17
CA ASP A 19 11.67 -21.54 3.53
C ASP A 19 11.45 -23.06 3.70
N PRO A 20 12.45 -23.82 4.19
CA PRO A 20 12.33 -25.27 4.35
C PRO A 20 11.57 -25.68 5.62
N GLY A 21 11.39 -24.78 6.58
CA GLY A 21 10.81 -25.04 7.91
C GLY A 21 9.40 -24.48 8.11
N ALA A 22 8.99 -23.46 7.36
CA ALA A 22 7.70 -22.80 7.46
C ALA A 22 6.80 -23.07 6.26
N ARG A 23 5.49 -23.05 6.49
CA ARG A 23 4.47 -23.19 5.43
C ARG A 23 4.11 -21.83 4.85
N THR A 24 3.67 -21.82 3.59
CA THR A 24 3.04 -20.64 2.98
C THR A 24 1.75 -20.28 3.72
N ALA A 25 1.49 -18.98 3.92
CA ALA A 25 0.27 -18.50 4.55
C ALA A 25 -0.98 -18.93 3.76
N ILE A 26 -2.07 -19.21 4.49
CA ILE A 26 -3.37 -19.52 3.91
C ILE A 26 -4.39 -18.51 4.42
N ALA A 27 -5.20 -17.96 3.54
CA ALA A 27 -6.35 -17.13 3.89
C ALA A 27 -7.64 -17.88 3.56
N PHE A 28 -8.53 -17.96 4.54
CA PHE A 28 -9.92 -18.37 4.35
C PHE A 28 -10.77 -17.12 4.20
N VAL A 29 -11.59 -17.08 3.17
CA VAL A 29 -12.45 -15.94 2.84
C VAL A 29 -13.90 -16.41 2.87
N THR A 30 -14.72 -15.77 3.68
CA THR A 30 -16.17 -16.01 3.74
C THR A 30 -16.92 -14.71 3.46
N LEU A 31 -18.11 -14.84 2.88
CA LEU A 31 -19.05 -13.73 2.75
C LEU A 31 -20.03 -13.79 3.92
N ARG A 32 -20.11 -12.69 4.68
CA ARG A 32 -21.11 -12.50 5.71
C ARG A 32 -22.48 -12.24 5.08
N SER A 33 -23.53 -12.32 5.89
CA SER A 33 -24.91 -12.13 5.45
C SER A 33 -25.22 -10.71 4.94
N ASP A 34 -24.42 -9.72 5.34
CA ASP A 34 -24.46 -8.33 4.86
C ASP A 34 -23.69 -8.13 3.54
N GLY A 35 -23.06 -9.18 3.01
CA GLY A 35 -22.23 -9.13 1.79
C GLY A 35 -20.78 -8.74 2.05
N GLU A 36 -20.43 -8.37 3.28
CA GLU A 36 -19.06 -8.03 3.67
C GLU A 36 -18.18 -9.28 3.77
N ARG A 37 -16.89 -9.15 3.49
CA ARG A 37 -15.96 -10.28 3.61
C ARG A 37 -15.40 -10.39 5.02
N GLU A 38 -15.27 -11.63 5.47
CA GLU A 38 -14.53 -11.98 6.66
C GLU A 38 -13.31 -12.83 6.24
N PHE A 39 -12.14 -12.45 6.75
CA PHE A 39 -10.87 -13.12 6.46
C PHE A 39 -10.36 -13.79 7.73
N MET A 40 -10.01 -15.07 7.61
CA MET A 40 -9.29 -15.81 8.64
C MET A 40 -7.94 -16.27 8.09
N PHE A 41 -6.85 -15.84 8.72
CA PHE A 41 -5.49 -16.11 8.25
C PHE A 41 -4.81 -17.21 9.08
N TYR A 42 -4.33 -18.24 8.41
CA TYR A 42 -3.34 -19.19 8.94
C TYR A 42 -1.95 -18.66 8.59
N ARG A 43 -1.42 -17.84 9.50
CA ARG A 43 -0.19 -17.07 9.31
C ARG A 43 0.58 -16.93 10.64
N ASN A 44 1.13 -18.03 11.18
CA ASN A 44 1.91 -17.98 12.44
C ASN A 44 2.83 -19.21 12.72
N PRO A 45 4.16 -19.11 12.52
CA PRO A 45 4.79 -18.28 11.49
C PRO A 45 4.61 -18.95 10.12
N SER A 46 4.27 -18.15 9.12
CA SER A 46 4.35 -18.56 7.72
C SER A 46 5.65 -18.07 7.10
N ALA A 47 6.03 -18.65 5.97
CA ALA A 47 7.30 -18.36 5.30
C ALA A 47 7.52 -16.87 4.97
N ASP A 48 6.45 -16.13 4.64
CA ASP A 48 6.51 -14.69 4.35
C ASP A 48 6.92 -13.83 5.57
N MET A 49 6.72 -14.34 6.79
CA MET A 49 7.12 -13.66 8.03
C MET A 49 8.58 -13.88 8.39
N LEU A 50 9.26 -14.83 7.75
CA LEU A 50 10.61 -15.27 8.12
C LEU A 50 11.70 -14.74 7.19
N LEU A 51 11.34 -13.92 6.19
CA LEU A 51 12.30 -13.31 5.27
C LEU A 51 13.33 -12.47 6.05
N GLN A 52 14.60 -12.83 5.91
CA GLN A 52 15.70 -12.15 6.60
C GLN A 52 16.35 -11.11 5.70
N GLU A 53 16.96 -10.10 6.33
CA GLU A 53 17.71 -9.06 5.61
C GLU A 53 18.84 -9.65 4.74
N ALA A 54 19.49 -10.72 5.21
CA ALA A 54 20.55 -11.42 4.48
C ALA A 54 20.07 -12.14 3.21
N GLU A 55 18.75 -12.36 3.07
CA GLU A 55 18.16 -13.02 1.91
C GLU A 55 17.70 -12.01 0.83
N LEU A 56 17.73 -10.71 1.16
CA LEU A 56 17.37 -9.63 0.25
C LEU A 56 18.40 -9.50 -0.86
N ASP A 57 17.92 -9.56 -2.09
CA ASP A 57 18.74 -9.24 -3.25
C ASP A 57 18.71 -7.72 -3.49
N LEU A 58 19.73 -7.05 -2.95
CA LEU A 58 19.84 -5.59 -3.03
C LEU A 58 19.98 -5.10 -4.48
N ASP A 59 20.56 -5.90 -5.37
CA ASP A 59 20.73 -5.51 -6.77
C ASP A 59 19.41 -5.59 -7.54
N LEU A 60 18.53 -6.54 -7.20
CA LEU A 60 17.14 -6.56 -7.69
C LEU A 60 16.33 -5.39 -7.13
N ILE A 61 16.44 -5.10 -5.84
CA ILE A 61 15.73 -3.99 -5.19
C ILE A 61 16.11 -2.64 -5.83
N ARG A 62 17.40 -2.42 -6.11
CA ARG A 62 17.91 -1.22 -6.78
C ARG A 62 17.36 -1.00 -8.20
N LYS A 63 16.91 -2.06 -8.85
CA LYS A 63 16.44 -2.04 -10.25
C LYS A 63 14.92 -2.09 -10.38
N SER A 64 14.19 -2.20 -9.27
CA SER A 64 12.74 -2.44 -9.27
C SER A 64 12.00 -1.44 -8.40
N HIS A 65 10.75 -1.16 -8.75
CA HIS A 65 9.85 -0.44 -7.86
C HIS A 65 9.47 -1.37 -6.70
N ALA A 66 9.70 -0.93 -5.46
CA ALA A 66 9.37 -1.70 -4.27
C ALA A 66 7.95 -1.36 -3.78
N ASN A 67 7.10 -2.39 -3.62
CA ASN A 67 5.79 -2.28 -2.99
C ASN A 67 5.80 -3.06 -1.67
N GLN A 68 5.39 -2.44 -0.57
CA GLN A 68 5.39 -3.02 0.79
C GLN A 68 6.73 -3.67 1.23
N PRO A 69 7.88 -2.99 1.07
CA PRO A 69 9.15 -3.57 1.49
C PRO A 69 9.25 -3.71 3.01
N THR A 70 10.00 -4.70 3.48
CA THR A 70 10.54 -4.69 4.85
C THR A 70 11.36 -3.43 5.08
N PHE A 71 11.56 -3.00 6.32
CA PHE A 71 12.33 -1.79 6.63
C PHE A 71 13.72 -1.78 5.98
N ALA A 72 14.41 -2.93 5.96
CA ALA A 72 15.73 -3.07 5.32
C ALA A 72 15.65 -2.90 3.79
N ALA A 73 14.66 -3.51 3.13
CA ALA A 73 14.44 -3.32 1.70
C ALA A 73 14.04 -1.89 1.35
N ALA A 74 13.24 -1.24 2.21
CA ALA A 74 12.82 0.15 2.06
C ALA A 74 14.04 1.08 2.09
N LYS A 75 14.93 0.88 3.06
CA LYS A 75 16.17 1.64 3.20
C LYS A 75 17.10 1.43 2.00
N ALA A 76 17.29 0.19 1.56
CA ALA A 76 18.14 -0.11 0.40
C ALA A 76 17.61 0.51 -0.91
N ALA A 77 16.29 0.51 -1.11
CA ALA A 77 15.64 1.18 -2.24
C ALA A 77 15.86 2.70 -2.18
N LYS A 78 15.66 3.29 -1.00
CA LYS A 78 15.88 4.72 -0.74
C LYS A 78 17.31 5.17 -1.03
N ASP A 79 18.30 4.45 -0.50
CA ASP A 79 19.72 4.75 -0.71
C ASP A 79 20.13 4.68 -2.19
N ALA A 80 19.36 3.95 -3.00
CA ALA A 80 19.54 3.81 -4.44
C ALA A 80 18.76 4.83 -5.28
N GLY A 81 17.99 5.72 -4.66
CA GLY A 81 17.14 6.68 -5.36
C GLY A 81 15.91 6.06 -6.04
N VAL A 82 15.52 4.85 -5.61
CA VAL A 82 14.35 4.15 -6.13
C VAL A 82 13.08 4.76 -5.53
N VAL A 83 12.05 4.91 -6.37
CA VAL A 83 10.70 5.28 -5.95
C VAL A 83 10.09 4.17 -5.10
N LEU A 84 9.76 4.48 -3.85
CA LEU A 84 9.09 3.56 -2.92
C LEU A 84 7.56 3.70 -3.00
N SER A 85 6.82 2.60 -2.88
CA SER A 85 5.36 2.59 -2.73
C SER A 85 4.97 1.89 -1.44
N TYR A 86 4.03 2.46 -0.70
CA TYR A 86 3.57 1.91 0.56
C TYR A 86 2.04 1.97 0.70
N ASP A 87 1.43 0.79 0.67
CA ASP A 87 0.04 0.52 1.02
C ASP A 87 0.01 -0.17 2.40
N PRO A 88 -0.54 0.46 3.46
CA PRO A 88 -0.64 -0.12 4.78
C PRO A 88 -1.43 -1.43 4.82
N ASN A 89 -2.42 -1.56 3.92
CA ASN A 89 -3.33 -2.68 3.76
C ASN A 89 -3.70 -3.32 5.11
N LEU A 90 -4.27 -2.50 6.02
CA LEU A 90 -4.41 -2.84 7.42
C LEU A 90 -5.22 -4.13 7.60
N ARG A 91 -4.64 -5.08 8.33
CA ARG A 91 -5.31 -6.31 8.79
C ARG A 91 -5.08 -6.46 10.28
N LEU A 92 -5.93 -5.83 11.09
CA LEU A 92 -5.82 -5.85 12.55
C LEU A 92 -5.59 -7.25 13.16
N PRO A 93 -6.20 -8.35 12.67
CA PRO A 93 -5.94 -9.69 13.21
C PRO A 93 -4.50 -10.19 13.07
N LEU A 94 -3.68 -9.56 12.21
CA LEU A 94 -2.28 -9.92 12.01
C LEU A 94 -1.32 -9.20 12.97
N TRP A 95 -1.84 -8.29 13.79
CA TRP A 95 -1.05 -7.48 14.72
C TRP A 95 -1.32 -7.87 16.18
N PRO A 96 -0.31 -7.79 17.06
CA PRO A 96 -0.50 -8.03 18.50
C PRO A 96 -1.54 -7.10 19.15
N SER A 97 -1.65 -5.87 18.65
CA SER A 97 -2.63 -4.87 19.08
C SER A 97 -2.87 -3.81 18.02
N ALA A 98 -3.97 -3.07 18.13
CA ALA A 98 -4.24 -1.90 17.28
C ALA A 98 -3.13 -0.84 17.38
N GLU A 99 -2.61 -0.61 18.58
CA GLU A 99 -1.52 0.34 18.81
C GLU A 99 -0.25 -0.08 18.09
N SER A 100 0.13 -1.36 18.18
CA SER A 100 1.31 -1.90 17.49
C SER A 100 1.16 -1.83 15.96
N ALA A 101 -0.04 -2.05 15.43
CA ALA A 101 -0.34 -1.87 14.01
C ALA A 101 -0.14 -0.42 13.58
N ARG A 102 -0.68 0.52 14.35
CA ARG A 102 -0.55 1.95 14.06
C ARG A 102 0.91 2.41 14.14
N GLU A 103 1.64 2.01 15.17
CA GLU A 103 3.07 2.33 15.33
C GLU A 103 3.90 1.72 14.19
N GLY A 104 3.64 0.46 13.83
CA GLY A 104 4.31 -0.21 12.72
C GLY A 104 4.07 0.49 11.38
N ILE A 105 2.81 0.82 11.08
CA ILE A 105 2.44 1.56 9.86
C ILE A 105 3.13 2.94 9.83
N LEU A 106 3.10 3.68 10.93
CA LEU A 106 3.70 5.01 11.01
C LEU A 106 5.25 4.97 10.98
N SER A 107 5.87 3.87 11.41
CA SER A 107 7.34 3.75 11.45
C SER A 107 8.02 3.76 10.07
N ILE A 108 7.33 3.26 9.04
CA ILE A 108 7.82 3.25 7.65
C ILE A 108 7.35 4.51 6.90
N TRP A 109 6.31 5.16 7.40
CA TRP A 109 5.66 6.33 6.79
C TRP A 109 6.65 7.44 6.41
N ASP A 110 7.50 7.84 7.36
CA ASP A 110 8.47 8.93 7.16
C ASP A 110 9.67 8.52 6.28
N THR A 111 9.89 7.21 6.07
CA THR A 111 11.02 6.72 5.26
C THR A 111 10.74 6.71 3.76
N ALA A 112 9.48 6.77 3.34
CA ALA A 112 9.08 6.71 1.94
C ALA A 112 9.40 8.01 1.17
N ASP A 113 10.33 7.99 0.21
CA ASP A 113 10.71 9.14 -0.66
C ASP A 113 9.64 9.51 -1.68
N ILE A 114 8.82 8.51 -1.96
CA ILE A 114 7.53 8.62 -2.58
C ILE A 114 6.60 7.96 -1.56
N ILE A 115 5.84 8.74 -0.79
CA ILE A 115 4.47 8.27 -0.57
C ILE A 115 3.80 8.50 -1.91
N LYS A 116 3.77 7.44 -2.70
CA LYS A 116 2.97 7.15 -3.91
C LYS A 116 3.54 5.94 -4.69
N GLY A 117 3.08 4.77 -4.33
CA GLY A 117 2.10 4.16 -5.22
C GLY A 117 0.81 4.06 -4.45
N SER A 118 0.31 5.23 -4.02
CA SER A 118 -0.80 5.37 -3.09
C SER A 118 -0.55 4.76 -1.73
N THR A 119 -0.56 5.56 -0.67
CA THR A 119 -1.23 5.04 0.52
C THR A 119 -2.70 5.09 0.19
N LEU A 120 -3.22 4.02 -0.43
CA LEU A 120 -4.67 3.82 -0.46
C LEU A 120 -5.02 3.62 0.99
N ILE A 121 -5.49 4.68 1.60
CA ILE A 121 -6.11 4.58 2.90
C ILE A 121 -7.58 4.50 2.58
N SER A 122 -8.26 3.43 3.00
CA SER A 122 -9.71 3.47 3.07
C SER A 122 -10.13 4.53 4.09
N GLU A 123 -11.38 4.95 4.04
CA GLU A 123 -11.93 5.86 5.06
C GLU A 123 -11.75 5.28 6.47
N GLU A 124 -11.87 3.96 6.63
CA GLU A 124 -11.65 3.29 7.92
C GLU A 124 -10.19 3.35 8.36
N GLU A 125 -9.25 3.17 7.43
CA GLU A 125 -7.82 3.25 7.73
C GLU A 125 -7.40 4.70 8.08
N ILE A 126 -8.02 5.74 7.50
CA ILE A 126 -7.73 7.14 7.86
C ILE A 126 -8.19 7.39 9.28
N SER A 127 -9.43 7.00 9.58
CA SER A 127 -9.97 7.09 10.92
C SER A 127 -9.08 6.35 11.93
N PHE A 128 -8.61 5.16 11.57
CA PHE A 128 -7.69 4.39 12.40
C PHE A 128 -6.35 5.11 12.67
N LEU A 129 -5.69 5.61 11.63
CA LEU A 129 -4.39 6.28 11.76
C LEU A 129 -4.47 7.61 12.51
N THR A 130 -5.58 8.32 12.34
CA THR A 130 -5.85 9.62 12.97
C THR A 130 -6.53 9.52 14.34
N LYS A 131 -6.75 8.31 14.86
CA LYS A 131 -7.41 8.06 16.16
C LYS A 131 -8.87 8.52 16.23
N GLY A 132 -9.61 8.29 15.16
CA GLY A 132 -11.05 8.51 15.07
C GLY A 132 -11.46 9.88 14.53
N GLU A 133 -10.55 10.63 13.92
CA GLU A 133 -10.92 11.87 13.23
C GLU A 133 -11.75 11.58 11.98
N ASP A 134 -12.46 12.60 11.49
CA ASP A 134 -13.32 12.48 10.31
C ASP A 134 -12.47 12.20 9.06
N PRO A 135 -12.59 11.01 8.44
CA PRO A 135 -11.80 10.69 7.28
C PRO A 135 -12.11 11.60 6.11
N TYR A 136 -13.32 12.18 6.01
CA TYR A 136 -13.74 13.02 4.87
C TYR A 136 -13.21 14.46 4.90
N ASP A 137 -12.68 14.90 6.03
CA ASP A 137 -12.08 16.22 6.17
C ASP A 137 -10.68 16.23 5.54
N ASP A 138 -10.51 17.01 4.48
CA ASP A 138 -9.23 17.18 3.79
C ASP A 138 -8.12 17.67 4.74
N ALA A 139 -8.44 18.38 5.82
CA ALA A 139 -7.46 18.79 6.83
C ALA A 139 -6.92 17.59 7.64
N VAL A 140 -7.75 16.59 7.91
CA VAL A 140 -7.38 15.34 8.58
C VAL A 140 -6.45 14.54 7.69
N VAL A 141 -6.82 14.37 6.42
CA VAL A 141 -6.00 13.67 5.42
C VAL A 141 -4.64 14.35 5.26
N ARG A 142 -4.59 15.69 5.28
CA ARG A 142 -3.33 16.46 5.20
C ARG A 142 -2.39 16.24 6.39
N LYS A 143 -2.89 15.88 7.58
CA LYS A 143 -2.02 15.53 8.73
C LYS A 143 -1.19 14.28 8.48
N LEU A 144 -1.64 13.42 7.57
CA LEU A 144 -0.93 12.21 7.16
C LEU A 144 0.14 12.50 6.09
N CYS A 145 0.25 13.74 5.62
CA CYS A 145 1.30 14.16 4.69
C CYS A 145 2.58 14.56 5.43
N HIS A 146 3.74 14.09 4.95
CA HIS A 146 5.07 14.58 5.33
C HIS A 146 5.66 15.38 4.15
N PRO A 147 6.56 16.36 4.38
CA PRO A 147 7.24 17.14 3.33
C PRO A 147 7.83 16.36 2.14
N ASN A 148 8.15 15.08 2.31
CA ASN A 148 8.75 14.26 1.26
C ASN A 148 7.71 13.50 0.41
N HIS A 149 6.42 13.59 0.75
CA HIS A 149 5.36 12.88 0.01
C HIS A 149 5.12 13.54 -1.34
N LYS A 150 5.04 12.72 -2.39
CA LYS A 150 4.73 13.19 -3.74
C LYS A 150 3.28 12.95 -4.12
N LEU A 151 2.59 11.97 -3.54
CA LEU A 151 1.13 11.90 -3.58
C LEU A 151 0.51 10.95 -2.54
N LEU A 152 -0.56 11.44 -1.94
CA LEU A 152 -1.51 10.65 -1.16
C LEU A 152 -2.82 10.48 -1.96
N LEU A 153 -3.32 9.25 -2.04
CA LEU A 153 -4.56 8.90 -2.77
C LEU A 153 -5.44 8.10 -1.81
N VAL A 154 -6.62 8.62 -1.50
CA VAL A 154 -7.58 7.96 -0.60
C VAL A 154 -8.67 7.35 -1.46
N THR A 155 -8.90 6.04 -1.31
CA THR A 155 -10.02 5.36 -1.97
C THR A 155 -11.30 5.52 -1.17
N GLU A 156 -12.36 5.92 -1.86
CA GLU A 156 -13.69 6.16 -1.31
C GLU A 156 -14.69 5.14 -1.88
N GLY A 157 -14.22 3.90 -2.09
CA GLY A 157 -14.99 2.81 -2.68
C GLY A 157 -15.70 3.21 -3.98
N PRO A 158 -17.04 3.13 -4.06
CA PRO A 158 -17.81 3.48 -5.26
C PRO A 158 -17.75 4.97 -5.62
N GLU A 159 -17.45 5.85 -4.67
CA GLU A 159 -17.33 7.30 -4.92
C GLU A 159 -16.01 7.65 -5.64
N GLY A 160 -15.05 6.72 -5.67
CA GLY A 160 -13.83 6.80 -6.44
C GLY A 160 -12.61 7.03 -5.58
N CYS A 161 -11.87 8.10 -5.88
CA CYS A 161 -10.62 8.39 -5.20
C CYS A 161 -10.36 9.89 -5.10
N ARG A 162 -9.78 10.33 -3.97
CA ARG A 162 -9.34 11.70 -3.77
C ARG A 162 -7.84 11.80 -3.57
N SER A 163 -7.29 12.95 -3.96
CA SER A 163 -5.93 13.39 -3.68
C SER A 163 -5.95 14.86 -3.24
N PHE A 164 -4.79 15.40 -2.88
CA PHE A 164 -4.65 16.83 -2.59
C PHE A 164 -4.95 17.74 -3.79
N ASN A 165 -4.94 17.20 -5.02
CA ASN A 165 -5.24 17.91 -6.27
C ASN A 165 -6.70 17.78 -6.70
N GLY A 166 -7.55 17.12 -5.89
CA GLY A 166 -8.98 16.96 -6.17
C GLY A 166 -9.44 15.51 -6.17
N ARG A 167 -10.68 15.31 -6.62
CA ARG A 167 -11.38 14.02 -6.59
C ARG A 167 -11.67 13.50 -7.98
N VAL A 168 -11.55 12.19 -8.16
CA VAL A 168 -11.91 11.46 -9.37
C VAL A 168 -13.05 10.52 -9.01
N LYS A 169 -14.18 10.67 -9.71
CA LYS A 169 -15.36 9.85 -9.48
C LYS A 169 -15.10 8.39 -9.83
N GLY A 170 -15.66 7.50 -9.02
CA GLY A 170 -15.67 6.06 -9.29
C GLY A 170 -16.44 5.73 -10.56
N LEU A 171 -16.07 4.61 -11.18
CA LEU A 171 -16.83 4.03 -12.29
C LEU A 171 -17.90 3.11 -11.71
N LYS A 172 -19.15 3.33 -12.14
CA LYS A 172 -20.27 2.50 -11.69
C LYS A 172 -20.20 1.14 -12.36
N VAL A 173 -20.05 0.09 -11.56
CA VAL A 173 -19.94 -1.31 -12.01
C VAL A 173 -20.79 -2.22 -11.12
N ASP A 174 -21.24 -3.35 -11.68
CA ASP A 174 -21.88 -4.41 -10.90
C ASP A 174 -20.79 -5.26 -10.24
N ALA A 175 -20.41 -4.90 -9.01
CA ALA A 175 -19.33 -5.57 -8.28
C ALA A 175 -19.75 -6.99 -7.87
N VAL A 176 -19.07 -8.00 -8.43
CA VAL A 176 -19.24 -9.42 -8.07
C VAL A 176 -18.29 -9.82 -6.94
N ASP A 177 -17.04 -9.37 -7.04
CA ASP A 177 -15.99 -9.57 -6.03
C ASP A 177 -15.14 -8.29 -5.96
N THR A 178 -14.90 -7.80 -4.75
CA THR A 178 -14.09 -6.62 -4.45
C THR A 178 -12.72 -7.01 -3.87
N THR A 179 -12.44 -8.31 -3.76
CA THR A 179 -11.12 -8.83 -3.38
C THR A 179 -10.09 -8.40 -4.41
N GLY A 180 -9.03 -7.75 -3.96
CA GLY A 180 -7.99 -7.23 -4.84
C GLY A 180 -8.36 -5.96 -5.61
N ALA A 181 -9.51 -5.33 -5.35
CA ALA A 181 -9.85 -4.05 -5.99
C ALA A 181 -8.83 -2.95 -5.64
N GLY A 182 -8.40 -2.89 -4.37
CA GLY A 182 -7.30 -2.01 -3.93
C GLY A 182 -5.98 -2.35 -4.63
N ASP A 183 -5.58 -3.63 -4.65
CA ASP A 183 -4.35 -4.07 -5.31
C ASP A 183 -4.35 -3.74 -6.81
N ALA A 184 -5.48 -3.92 -7.50
CA ALA A 184 -5.66 -3.57 -8.90
C ALA A 184 -5.58 -2.06 -9.13
N PHE A 185 -6.13 -1.25 -8.22
CA PHE A 185 -5.98 0.20 -8.25
C PHE A 185 -4.52 0.61 -8.10
N VAL A 186 -3.79 0.06 -7.12
CA VAL A 186 -2.35 0.30 -6.93
C VAL A 186 -1.56 -0.08 -8.18
N ALA A 187 -1.81 -1.27 -8.73
CA ALA A 187 -1.15 -1.76 -9.93
C ALA A 187 -1.38 -0.83 -11.13
N GLY A 188 -2.61 -0.34 -11.31
CA GLY A 188 -2.95 0.62 -12.36
C GLY A 188 -2.19 1.93 -12.23
N ILE A 189 -2.14 2.52 -11.03
CA ILE A 189 -1.40 3.75 -10.75
C ILE A 189 0.10 3.54 -10.98
N LEU A 190 0.69 2.49 -10.40
CA LEU A 190 2.12 2.19 -10.52
C LEU A 190 2.52 1.90 -11.97
N SER A 191 1.67 1.24 -12.76
CA SER A 191 1.95 0.98 -14.18
C SER A 191 2.03 2.26 -15.01
N GLN A 192 1.21 3.27 -14.70
CA GLN A 192 1.29 4.56 -15.39
C GLN A 192 2.52 5.36 -14.95
N LEU A 193 2.82 5.37 -13.64
CA LEU A 193 3.99 6.06 -13.10
C LEU A 193 5.32 5.46 -13.60
N ALA A 194 5.39 4.14 -13.74
CA ALA A 194 6.56 3.46 -14.29
C ALA A 194 6.85 3.86 -15.75
N LYS A 195 5.84 4.30 -16.50
CA LYS A 195 6.00 4.81 -17.87
C LYS A 195 6.39 6.29 -17.89
N ASP A 196 5.83 7.08 -16.97
CA ASP A 196 6.08 8.51 -16.90
C ASP A 196 6.08 9.00 -15.44
N LEU A 197 7.29 9.21 -14.92
CA LEU A 197 7.50 9.73 -13.57
C LEU A 197 7.17 11.23 -13.46
N SER A 198 7.01 11.97 -14.56
CA SER A 198 6.63 13.39 -14.52
C SER A 198 5.19 13.62 -14.04
N LEU A 199 4.37 12.57 -14.02
CA LEU A 199 3.04 12.55 -13.41
C LEU A 199 3.07 12.70 -11.87
N LEU A 200 4.27 12.66 -11.27
CA LEU A 200 4.50 12.99 -9.87
C LEU A 200 4.68 14.50 -9.73
N GLN A 201 3.79 15.14 -8.98
CA GLN A 201 3.90 16.54 -8.61
C GLN A 201 4.21 16.64 -7.12
N ASN A 202 5.00 17.62 -6.70
CA ASN A 202 5.20 17.87 -5.27
C ASN A 202 3.88 18.35 -4.64
N ILE A 203 3.64 17.99 -3.38
CA ILE A 203 2.53 18.55 -2.61
C ILE A 203 2.81 20.05 -2.43
N PRO A 204 1.90 20.96 -2.79
CA PRO A 204 2.09 22.39 -2.60
C PRO A 204 2.34 22.73 -1.12
N GLU A 205 3.39 23.49 -0.83
CA GLU A 205 3.80 23.83 0.54
C GLU A 205 2.87 24.85 1.23
N SER A 206 1.92 25.48 0.54
CA SER A 206 1.10 26.55 1.12
C SER A 206 -0.39 26.53 0.74
N ARG A 207 -1.22 27.01 1.67
CA ARG A 207 -2.69 27.15 1.59
C ARG A 207 -3.17 28.14 0.52
N THR A 208 -2.27 28.86 -0.15
CA THR A 208 -2.57 30.09 -0.92
C THR A 208 -2.79 29.90 -2.42
N ASP A 209 -2.47 28.72 -2.98
CA ASP A 209 -2.60 28.49 -4.44
C ASP A 209 -3.94 27.85 -4.84
N TYR A 210 -4.82 27.56 -3.89
CA TYR A 210 -6.09 26.86 -4.14
C TYR A 210 -7.26 27.77 -4.55
N GLU A 211 -7.09 29.10 -4.53
CA GLU A 211 -8.13 30.02 -5.02
C GLU A 211 -8.05 30.29 -6.53
N LYS A 212 -7.18 29.57 -7.28
CA LYS A 212 -6.98 29.80 -8.72
C LYS A 212 -7.08 28.56 -9.61
N LEU A 213 -7.58 27.44 -9.13
CA LEU A 213 -7.95 26.27 -9.94
C LEU A 213 -9.38 25.83 -9.61
#